data_AF-A0A5A9PFB5-F1
#
_entry.id   AF-A0A5A9PFB5-F1
#
_cell.length_a   1.000
_cell.length_b   1.000
_cell.length_c   1.000
_cell.angle_alpha   90.00
_cell.angle_beta   90.00
_cell.angle_gamma   90.00
#
_symmetry.space_group_name_H-M   'P 1'
#
loop_
_entity.id
_entity.type
_entity.pdbx_description
1 polymer ?
#
loop_
_entity_poly.entity_id
_entity_poly.type
_entity_poly.pdbx_seq_one_letter_code
_entity_poly.pdbx_strand_id
1 'polypeptide(L)'
;MASASAVCHLGLLHMRPLQFWLKARVPWKAWSSGRVQVQVTLSCLSALSPWRDPSMFSRGVPLGLVARRIVVTTDASSSGWGAVCEGMPASSLWTQSLRKWHINCLELMAVSLALHTFQSRLEKKHVLIRTDNMSVVSYINRQGGVRSGTLFIWAASLLLWADRHRLSVRAAHIPGRLNCGADMLSREGLPHGEWRLHPDSVRSIWERFGKAEVDLFATSENAHCPLYFSLTHSPMGSDALTVRWSDVRLYAFPPVKILPLMLCKIKEETATVILVAPFWPNQPWFPDLSELLTAPPWRIPLRRDLLSQANGTIFHPSPQLWRLHAWPLQGF
;
A
#
# COMPACT_ATOMS: atom_id res chain seq x y z
N MET A 1 -33.95 -13.45 14.15
CA MET A 1 -33.06 -12.39 13.62
C MET A 1 -31.68 -12.39 14.25
N ALA A 2 -31.51 -12.11 15.54
CA ALA A 2 -30.16 -12.02 16.15
C ALA A 2 -29.36 -13.33 16.04
N SER A 3 -29.96 -14.47 16.38
CA SER A 3 -29.38 -15.80 16.18
C SER A 3 -29.14 -16.14 14.71
N ALA A 4 -30.09 -15.77 13.85
CA ALA A 4 -30.00 -16.01 12.40
C ALA A 4 -28.95 -15.13 11.69
N SER A 5 -28.61 -13.95 12.24
CA SER A 5 -27.70 -13.00 11.59
C SER A 5 -26.29 -13.54 11.33
N ALA A 6 -25.86 -14.55 12.08
CA ALA A 6 -24.57 -15.22 11.91
C ALA A 6 -24.56 -16.21 10.74
N VAL A 7 -25.73 -16.70 10.31
CA VAL A 7 -25.89 -17.74 9.28
C VAL A 7 -26.64 -17.23 8.04
N CYS A 8 -27.18 -16.01 8.11
CA CYS A 8 -27.74 -15.29 6.97
C CYS A 8 -26.68 -14.46 6.27
N HIS A 9 -26.69 -14.51 4.94
CA HIS A 9 -25.83 -13.67 4.11
C HIS A 9 -26.06 -12.19 4.39
N LEU A 10 -24.99 -11.44 4.67
CA LEU A 10 -25.05 -10.04 5.14
C LEU A 10 -26.02 -9.79 6.31
N GLY A 11 -26.28 -10.81 7.14
CA GLY A 11 -27.31 -10.76 8.18
C GLY A 11 -27.11 -9.64 9.21
N LEU A 12 -25.86 -9.32 9.57
CA LEU A 12 -25.59 -8.21 10.48
C LEU A 12 -25.92 -6.86 9.83
N LEU A 13 -25.64 -6.67 8.54
CA LEU A 13 -25.99 -5.46 7.79
C LEU A 13 -27.50 -5.21 7.85
N HIS A 14 -28.28 -6.25 7.54
CA HIS A 14 -29.75 -6.18 7.56
C HIS A 14 -30.32 -6.02 8.98
N MET A 15 -29.56 -6.31 10.03
CA MET A 15 -29.96 -6.09 11.42
C MET A 15 -29.72 -4.65 11.89
N ARG A 16 -28.76 -3.92 11.30
CA ARG A 16 -28.35 -2.58 11.77
C ARG A 16 -29.50 -1.56 11.81
N PRO A 17 -30.42 -1.46 10.81
CA PRO A 17 -31.53 -0.51 10.87
C PRO A 17 -32.42 -0.71 12.09
N LEU A 18 -32.73 -1.96 12.45
CA LEU A 18 -33.51 -2.28 13.65
C LEU A 18 -32.76 -1.91 14.92
N GLN A 19 -31.44 -2.15 14.97
CA GLN A 19 -30.63 -1.77 16.13
C GLN A 19 -30.55 -0.26 16.32
N PHE A 20 -30.44 0.51 15.23
CA PHE A 20 -30.56 1.98 15.31
C PHE A 20 -31.93 2.40 15.83
N TRP A 21 -33.00 1.78 15.33
CA TRP A 21 -34.36 2.05 15.77
C TRP A 21 -34.56 1.80 17.27
N LEU A 22 -34.08 0.65 17.76
CA LEU A 22 -34.14 0.25 19.17
C LEU A 22 -33.28 1.16 20.05
N LYS A 23 -32.04 1.44 19.64
CA LYS A 23 -31.11 2.28 20.42
C LYS A 23 -31.65 3.69 20.67
N ALA A 24 -32.41 4.25 19.73
CA ALA A 24 -33.02 5.57 19.88
C ALA A 24 -34.25 5.58 20.82
N ARG A 25 -34.81 4.41 21.18
CA ARG A 25 -36.11 4.29 21.88
C ARG A 25 -36.05 3.52 23.18
N VAL A 26 -35.09 2.62 23.33
CA VAL A 26 -34.97 1.73 24.49
C VAL A 26 -33.82 2.22 25.37
N PRO A 27 -34.11 2.75 26.58
CA PRO A 27 -33.07 3.18 27.51
C PRO A 27 -32.14 2.03 27.88
N TRP A 28 -30.86 2.31 28.15
CA TRP A 28 -29.89 1.25 28.48
C TRP A 28 -30.31 0.40 29.70
N LYS A 29 -30.95 1.02 30.70
CA LYS A 29 -31.46 0.35 31.92
C LYS A 29 -32.61 -0.62 31.65
N ALA A 30 -33.37 -0.40 30.58
CA ALA A 30 -34.48 -1.26 30.19
C ALA A 30 -34.02 -2.66 29.75
N TRP A 31 -32.79 -2.77 29.27
CA TRP A 31 -32.21 -4.04 28.86
C TRP A 31 -31.90 -4.96 30.05
N SER A 32 -31.80 -4.42 31.27
CA SER A 32 -31.56 -5.20 32.49
C SER A 32 -32.80 -5.36 33.39
N SER A 33 -33.75 -4.41 33.37
CA SER A 33 -34.96 -4.45 34.21
C SER A 33 -36.14 -5.24 33.62
N GLY A 34 -36.00 -5.73 32.38
CA GLY A 34 -36.73 -6.88 31.87
C GLY A 34 -38.02 -6.61 31.08
N ARG A 35 -38.64 -5.43 31.13
CA ARG A 35 -39.82 -5.11 30.29
C ARG A 35 -39.92 -3.62 29.97
N VAL A 36 -39.86 -3.29 28.69
CA VAL A 36 -40.23 -1.96 28.17
C VAL A 36 -41.12 -2.15 26.94
N GLN A 37 -42.25 -1.45 26.95
CA GLN A 37 -43.14 -1.37 25.80
C GLN A 37 -42.67 -0.24 24.89
N VAL A 38 -42.56 -0.53 23.59
CA VAL A 38 -42.25 0.46 22.56
C VAL A 38 -43.30 0.34 21.46
N GLN A 39 -43.79 1.48 20.98
CA GLN A 39 -44.73 1.50 19.86
C GLN A 39 -43.98 1.14 18.56
N VAL A 40 -44.47 0.13 17.84
CA VAL A 40 -43.92 -0.27 16.54
C VAL A 40 -44.28 0.80 15.50
N THR A 41 -43.26 1.44 14.94
CA THR A 41 -43.44 2.44 13.88
C THR A 41 -43.26 1.83 12.49
N LEU A 42 -43.69 2.54 11.44
CA LEU A 42 -43.43 2.15 10.05
C LEU A 42 -41.93 1.92 9.78
N SER A 43 -41.05 2.76 10.34
CA SER A 43 -39.59 2.57 10.21
C SER A 43 -39.07 1.27 10.83
N CYS A 44 -39.72 0.77 11.89
CA CYS A 44 -39.42 -0.55 12.45
C CYS A 44 -39.85 -1.65 11.48
N LEU A 45 -41.07 -1.57 10.94
CA LEU A 45 -41.56 -2.53 9.95
C LEU A 45 -40.68 -2.56 8.70
N SER A 46 -40.23 -1.41 8.22
CA SER A 46 -39.26 -1.32 7.11
C SER A 46 -37.91 -1.95 7.46
N ALA A 47 -37.42 -1.78 8.68
CA ALA A 47 -36.18 -2.45 9.13
C ALA A 47 -36.32 -3.97 9.23
N LEU A 48 -37.54 -4.47 9.45
CA LEU A 48 -37.86 -5.90 9.52
C LEU A 48 -38.14 -6.52 8.15
N SER A 49 -38.39 -5.71 7.10
CA SER A 49 -38.79 -6.22 5.80
C SER A 49 -37.84 -7.25 5.18
N PRO A 50 -36.49 -7.12 5.28
CA PRO A 50 -35.58 -8.12 4.70
C PRO A 50 -35.73 -9.49 5.36
N TRP A 51 -36.13 -9.53 6.64
CA TRP A 51 -36.28 -10.76 7.42
C TRP A 51 -37.59 -11.48 7.16
N ARG A 52 -38.52 -10.86 6.41
CA ARG A 52 -39.77 -11.47 5.98
C ARG A 52 -39.63 -12.19 4.64
N ASP A 53 -38.56 -11.93 3.90
CA ASP A 53 -38.28 -12.57 2.61
C ASP A 53 -37.62 -13.94 2.83
N PRO A 54 -38.27 -15.05 2.43
CA PRO A 54 -37.68 -16.39 2.53
C PRO A 54 -36.34 -16.54 1.80
N SER A 55 -36.09 -15.74 0.76
CA SER A 55 -34.85 -15.77 -0.02
C SER A 55 -33.60 -15.41 0.82
N MET A 56 -33.78 -14.63 1.90
CA MET A 56 -32.71 -14.30 2.84
C MET A 56 -32.13 -15.55 3.53
N PHE A 57 -32.95 -16.60 3.69
CA PHE A 57 -32.55 -17.82 4.38
C PHE A 57 -32.02 -18.90 3.43
N SER A 58 -32.32 -18.83 2.13
CA SER A 58 -31.92 -19.84 1.16
C SER A 58 -30.47 -19.70 0.68
N ARG A 59 -29.91 -18.48 0.67
CA ARG A 59 -28.55 -18.22 0.17
C ARG A 59 -27.44 -18.74 1.08
N GLY A 60 -27.70 -18.84 2.39
CA GLY A 60 -26.74 -19.29 3.40
C GLY A 60 -25.46 -18.44 3.48
N VAL A 61 -24.49 -18.86 4.30
CA VAL A 61 -23.14 -18.27 4.36
C VAL A 61 -22.13 -19.38 4.02
N PRO A 62 -21.15 -19.14 3.13
CA PRO A 62 -20.15 -20.14 2.81
C PRO A 62 -19.41 -20.61 4.07
N LEU A 63 -19.52 -21.91 4.38
CA LEU A 63 -18.77 -22.56 5.45
C LEU A 63 -17.51 -23.16 4.84
N GLY A 64 -16.38 -22.47 4.99
CA GLY A 64 -15.12 -22.95 4.42
C GLY A 64 -13.93 -22.07 4.77
N LEU A 65 -12.76 -22.70 4.88
CA LEU A 65 -11.49 -22.00 5.00
C LEU A 65 -11.12 -21.43 3.62
N VAL A 66 -10.90 -20.12 3.58
CA VAL A 66 -10.40 -19.45 2.39
C VAL A 66 -8.88 -19.56 2.36
N ALA A 67 -8.35 -20.39 1.46
CA ALA A 67 -6.92 -20.67 1.34
C ALA A 67 -6.09 -19.45 0.89
N ARG A 68 -6.66 -18.59 0.02
CA ARG A 68 -5.95 -17.42 -0.53
C ARG A 68 -6.86 -16.20 -0.57
N ARG A 69 -6.32 -15.06 -0.12
CA ARG A 69 -6.95 -13.74 -0.28
C ARG A 69 -5.99 -12.81 -1.02
N ILE A 70 -6.53 -12.02 -1.95
CA ILE A 70 -5.79 -10.90 -2.52
C ILE A 70 -5.75 -9.80 -1.47
N VAL A 71 -4.56 -9.30 -1.17
CA VAL A 71 -4.35 -8.26 -0.15
C VAL A 71 -4.39 -6.90 -0.82
N VAL A 72 -5.20 -6.01 -0.27
CA VAL A 72 -5.24 -4.59 -0.63
C VAL A 72 -4.98 -3.80 0.64
N THR A 73 -3.91 -3.01 0.68
CA THR A 73 -3.69 -2.03 1.74
C THR A 73 -4.33 -0.71 1.33
N THR A 74 -4.94 -0.01 2.28
CA THR A 74 -5.61 1.26 2.04
C THR A 74 -5.31 2.22 3.17
N ASP A 75 -5.31 3.51 2.83
CA ASP A 75 -5.16 4.60 3.77
C ASP A 75 -5.89 5.84 3.23
N ALA A 76 -6.32 6.70 4.14
CA ALA A 76 -6.85 8.02 3.80
C ALA A 76 -6.25 9.09 4.70
N SER A 77 -5.96 10.23 4.08
CA SER A 77 -5.57 11.46 4.78
C SER A 77 -6.64 12.55 4.58
N SER A 78 -6.36 13.75 5.09
CA SER A 78 -7.17 14.93 4.80
C SER A 78 -7.02 15.44 3.36
N SER A 79 -5.94 15.07 2.64
CA SER A 79 -5.69 15.52 1.27
C SER A 79 -6.18 14.54 0.21
N GLY A 80 -6.08 13.23 0.45
CA GLY A 80 -6.40 12.19 -0.52
C GLY A 80 -6.51 10.78 0.06
N TRP A 81 -6.56 9.80 -0.83
CA TRP A 81 -6.50 8.37 -0.49
C TRP A 81 -5.41 7.66 -1.27
N GLY A 82 -4.91 6.60 -0.64
CA GLY A 82 -3.90 5.72 -1.20
C GLY A 82 -4.30 4.27 -1.02
N ALA A 83 -3.97 3.45 -2.00
CA ALA A 83 -4.14 2.02 -1.93
C ALA A 83 -3.03 1.28 -2.68
N VAL A 84 -2.70 0.09 -2.20
CA VAL A 84 -1.76 -0.80 -2.88
C VAL A 84 -2.35 -2.19 -2.98
N CYS A 85 -2.36 -2.75 -4.19
CA CYS A 85 -2.84 -4.11 -4.47
C CYS A 85 -1.71 -4.93 -5.08
N GLU A 86 -1.15 -5.88 -4.32
CA GLU A 86 -0.02 -6.73 -4.76
C GLU A 86 1.13 -5.92 -5.40
N GLY A 87 1.51 -4.80 -4.76
CA GLY A 87 2.56 -3.91 -5.25
C GLY A 87 2.12 -2.84 -6.25
N MET A 88 0.89 -2.90 -6.76
CA MET A 88 0.36 -1.88 -7.68
C MET A 88 -0.26 -0.72 -6.89
N PRO A 89 0.22 0.52 -7.06
CA PRO A 89 -0.34 1.67 -6.37
C PRO A 89 -1.59 2.20 -7.08
N ALA A 90 -2.48 2.81 -6.31
CA ALA A 90 -3.57 3.65 -6.77
C ALA A 90 -3.79 4.79 -5.76
N SER A 91 -3.99 6.00 -6.24
CA SER A 91 -4.28 7.15 -5.39
C SER A 91 -5.01 8.25 -6.15
N SER A 92 -5.66 9.12 -5.39
CA SER A 92 -6.19 10.37 -5.92
C SER A 92 -6.42 11.37 -4.79
N LEU A 93 -6.51 12.65 -5.15
CA LEU A 93 -6.81 13.72 -4.21
C LEU A 93 -8.32 13.79 -3.94
N TRP A 94 -8.67 14.17 -2.72
CA TRP A 94 -10.03 14.50 -2.37
C TRP A 94 -10.46 15.81 -3.03
N THR A 95 -11.71 15.83 -3.50
CA THR A 95 -12.40 17.07 -3.85
C THR A 95 -12.57 17.94 -2.61
N GLN A 96 -12.72 19.26 -2.81
CA GLN A 96 -12.77 20.23 -1.72
C GLN A 96 -13.88 19.96 -0.68
N SER A 97 -15.00 19.35 -1.11
CA SER A 97 -16.08 18.96 -0.22
C SER A 97 -15.73 17.77 0.66
N LEU A 98 -15.05 16.77 0.11
CA LEU A 98 -14.68 15.54 0.82
C LEU A 98 -13.59 15.80 1.88
N ARG A 99 -12.68 16.77 1.65
CA ARG A 99 -11.65 17.15 2.64
C ARG A 99 -12.21 17.56 4.01
N LYS A 100 -13.47 17.98 4.07
CA LYS A 100 -14.16 18.37 5.33
C LYS A 100 -14.77 17.19 6.08
N TRP A 101 -14.73 15.99 5.51
CA TRP A 101 -15.38 14.84 6.10
C TRP A 101 -14.54 14.25 7.23
N HIS A 102 -15.22 13.57 8.15
CA HIS A 102 -14.56 12.87 9.24
C HIS A 102 -13.63 11.78 8.70
N ILE A 103 -12.44 11.64 9.27
CA ILE A 103 -11.40 10.72 8.81
C ILE A 103 -11.89 9.28 8.63
N ASN A 104 -12.61 8.71 9.61
CA ASN A 104 -13.21 7.38 9.47
C ASN A 104 -14.11 7.18 8.23
N CYS A 105 -14.77 8.25 7.75
CA CYS A 105 -15.57 8.18 6.52
C CYS A 105 -14.65 8.15 5.29
N LEU A 106 -13.61 8.98 5.28
CA LEU A 106 -12.60 9.01 4.22
C LEU A 106 -11.87 7.67 4.09
N GLU A 107 -11.54 7.06 5.23
CA GLU A 107 -10.89 5.75 5.32
C GLU A 107 -11.76 4.63 4.72
N LEU A 108 -13.05 4.62 5.07
CA LEU A 108 -13.99 3.65 4.49
C LEU A 108 -14.23 3.90 3.00
N MET A 109 -14.21 5.17 2.58
CA MET A 109 -14.31 5.57 1.18
C MET A 109 -13.07 5.20 0.38
N ALA A 110 -11.87 5.29 0.96
CA ALA A 110 -10.63 4.81 0.36
C ALA A 110 -10.70 3.30 0.07
N VAL A 111 -11.30 2.50 0.97
CA VAL A 111 -11.58 1.08 0.69
C VAL A 111 -12.50 0.92 -0.51
N SER A 112 -13.59 1.70 -0.57
CA SER A 112 -14.51 1.65 -1.71
C SER A 112 -13.78 1.96 -3.02
N LEU A 113 -13.04 3.06 -3.06
CA LEU A 113 -12.32 3.49 -4.26
C LEU A 113 -11.26 2.47 -4.68
N ALA A 114 -10.48 1.94 -3.73
CA ALA A 114 -9.51 0.89 -4.01
C ALA A 114 -10.17 -0.35 -4.65
N LEU A 115 -11.32 -0.79 -4.12
CA LEU A 115 -12.04 -1.94 -4.68
C LEU A 115 -12.58 -1.69 -6.10
N HIS A 116 -12.97 -0.45 -6.41
CA HIS A 116 -13.41 -0.06 -7.75
C HIS A 116 -12.21 0.07 -8.71
N THR A 117 -11.14 0.75 -8.30
CA THR A 117 -9.94 0.93 -9.13
C THR A 117 -9.29 -0.39 -9.50
N PHE A 118 -9.22 -1.33 -8.56
CA PHE A 118 -8.64 -2.66 -8.81
C PHE A 118 -9.68 -3.69 -9.28
N GLN A 119 -10.84 -3.27 -9.80
CA GLN A 119 -11.95 -4.18 -10.09
C GLN A 119 -11.56 -5.36 -10.98
N SER A 120 -10.86 -5.13 -12.09
CA SER A 120 -10.40 -6.18 -13.01
C SER A 120 -9.53 -7.24 -12.33
N ARG A 121 -8.78 -6.85 -11.29
CA ARG A 121 -7.89 -7.75 -10.53
C ARG A 121 -8.61 -8.50 -9.43
N LEU A 122 -9.66 -7.93 -8.87
CA LEU A 122 -10.37 -8.42 -7.68
C LEU A 122 -11.68 -9.16 -8.00
N GLU A 123 -12.13 -9.12 -9.26
CA GLU A 123 -13.38 -9.75 -9.70
C GLU A 123 -13.45 -11.23 -9.33
N LYS A 124 -14.54 -11.62 -8.66
CA LYS A 124 -14.77 -12.99 -8.18
C LYS A 124 -13.58 -13.57 -7.38
N LYS A 125 -12.93 -12.75 -6.55
CA LYS A 125 -11.89 -13.20 -5.61
C LYS A 125 -12.25 -12.90 -4.16
N HIS A 126 -11.58 -13.59 -3.24
CA HIS A 126 -11.58 -13.25 -1.83
C HIS A 126 -10.57 -12.13 -1.57
N VAL A 127 -11.00 -11.05 -0.94
CA VAL A 127 -10.19 -9.85 -0.70
C VAL A 127 -9.98 -9.64 0.81
N LEU A 128 -8.73 -9.34 1.18
CA LEU A 128 -8.36 -8.88 2.51
C LEU A 128 -7.92 -7.42 2.44
N ILE A 129 -8.71 -6.54 3.03
CA ILE A 129 -8.37 -5.13 3.23
C ILE A 129 -7.46 -5.02 4.45
N ARG A 130 -6.31 -4.37 4.29
CA ARG A 130 -5.41 -4.00 5.37
C ARG A 130 -5.45 -2.49 5.55
N THR A 131 -5.66 -2.04 6.78
CA THR A 131 -5.72 -0.62 7.17
C THR A 131 -5.29 -0.53 8.63
N ASP A 132 -4.73 0.59 9.05
CA ASP A 132 -4.49 0.89 10.46
C ASP A 132 -5.73 1.47 11.17
N ASN A 133 -6.82 1.70 10.43
CA ASN A 133 -8.06 2.21 11.00
C ASN A 133 -8.95 1.09 11.56
N MET A 134 -8.93 0.93 12.89
CA MET A 134 -9.77 -0.05 13.61
C MET A 134 -11.27 0.14 13.40
N SER A 135 -11.74 1.37 13.12
CA SER A 135 -13.15 1.62 12.82
C SER A 135 -13.54 0.97 11.50
N VAL A 136 -12.74 1.15 10.45
CA VAL A 136 -12.97 0.50 9.15
C VAL A 136 -12.96 -1.02 9.29
N VAL A 137 -11.99 -1.57 10.01
CA VAL A 137 -11.91 -3.02 10.26
C VAL A 137 -13.19 -3.54 10.92
N SER A 138 -13.67 -2.85 11.95
CA SER A 138 -14.88 -3.19 12.66
C SER A 138 -16.12 -3.09 11.77
N TYR A 139 -16.27 -2.00 11.01
CA TYR A 139 -17.44 -1.80 10.13
C TYR A 139 -17.47 -2.81 8.98
N ILE A 140 -16.34 -3.21 8.39
CA ILE A 140 -16.33 -4.25 7.35
C ILE A 140 -16.67 -5.60 7.96
N ASN A 141 -15.94 -6.03 8.99
CA ASN A 141 -16.07 -7.39 9.54
C ASN A 141 -17.38 -7.62 10.30
N ARG A 142 -17.93 -6.57 10.92
CA ARG A 142 -19.24 -6.62 11.61
C ARG A 142 -20.38 -6.14 10.72
N GLN A 143 -20.13 -5.91 9.43
CA GLN A 143 -21.13 -5.48 8.46
C GLN A 143 -21.93 -4.23 8.89
N GLY A 144 -21.20 -3.21 9.31
CA GLY A 144 -21.70 -1.93 9.79
C GLY A 144 -21.61 -1.77 11.31
N GLY A 145 -21.92 -0.58 11.79
CA GLY A 145 -21.95 -0.23 13.21
C GLY A 145 -23.13 0.66 13.56
N VAL A 146 -23.46 0.74 14.85
CA VAL A 146 -24.61 1.51 15.37
C VAL A 146 -24.19 2.83 16.04
N ARG A 147 -22.92 3.22 15.88
CA ARG A 147 -22.36 4.43 16.49
C ARG A 147 -22.53 5.65 15.60
N SER A 148 -22.44 5.49 14.28
CA SER A 148 -22.61 6.57 13.31
C SER A 148 -23.48 6.09 12.15
N GLY A 149 -24.59 6.80 11.90
CA GLY A 149 -25.47 6.53 10.77
C GLY A 149 -24.77 6.75 9.44
N THR A 150 -23.98 7.82 9.32
CA THR A 150 -23.20 8.13 8.11
C THR A 150 -22.21 7.02 7.78
N LEU A 151 -21.41 6.56 8.75
CA LEU A 151 -20.49 5.44 8.52
C LEU A 151 -21.22 4.15 8.16
N PHE A 152 -22.39 3.90 8.77
CA PHE A 152 -23.19 2.74 8.43
C PHE A 152 -23.68 2.79 6.98
N ILE A 153 -24.19 3.94 6.51
CA ILE A 153 -24.64 4.11 5.12
C ILE A 153 -23.51 3.79 4.15
N TRP A 154 -22.32 4.33 4.39
CA TRP A 154 -21.14 4.05 3.57
C TRP A 154 -20.72 2.59 3.63
N ALA A 155 -20.68 1.98 4.81
CA ALA A 155 -20.34 0.56 4.97
C ALA A 155 -21.36 -0.34 4.27
N ALA A 156 -22.65 -0.02 4.38
CA ALA A 156 -23.72 -0.78 3.74
C ALA A 156 -23.59 -0.70 2.20
N SER A 157 -23.40 0.51 1.66
CA SER A 157 -23.17 0.71 0.23
C SER A 157 -21.96 -0.09 -0.27
N LEU A 158 -20.83 0.01 0.44
CA LEU A 158 -19.60 -0.74 0.16
C LEU A 158 -19.84 -2.26 0.14
N LEU A 159 -20.48 -2.80 1.18
CA LEU A 159 -20.65 -4.24 1.34
C LEU A 159 -21.65 -4.83 0.34
N LEU A 160 -22.76 -4.12 0.08
CA LEU A 160 -23.74 -4.52 -0.94
C LEU A 160 -23.15 -4.48 -2.34
N TRP A 161 -22.33 -3.47 -2.63
CA TRP A 161 -21.58 -3.43 -3.89
C TRP A 161 -20.59 -4.58 -3.97
N ALA A 162 -19.77 -4.77 -2.94
CA ALA A 162 -18.75 -5.82 -2.90
C ALA A 162 -19.34 -7.23 -3.03
N ASP A 163 -20.53 -7.48 -2.47
CA ASP A 163 -21.23 -8.75 -2.57
C ASP A 163 -21.52 -9.19 -4.01
N ARG A 164 -21.75 -8.22 -4.91
CA ARG A 164 -22.06 -8.50 -6.32
C ARG A 164 -20.81 -8.80 -7.15
N HIS A 165 -19.63 -8.38 -6.68
CA HIS A 165 -18.40 -8.36 -7.48
C HIS A 165 -17.26 -9.19 -6.88
N ARG A 166 -17.35 -9.60 -5.61
CA ARG A 166 -16.29 -10.30 -4.86
C ARG A 166 -16.86 -11.56 -4.22
N LEU A 167 -16.00 -12.57 -4.01
CA LEU A 167 -16.41 -13.78 -3.28
C LEU A 167 -16.52 -13.52 -1.77
N SER A 168 -15.63 -12.67 -1.23
CA SER A 168 -15.74 -12.19 0.14
C SER A 168 -14.84 -10.97 0.35
N VAL A 169 -15.24 -10.07 1.24
CA VAL A 169 -14.37 -9.00 1.73
C VAL A 169 -14.22 -9.13 3.25
N ARG A 170 -12.96 -9.11 3.72
CA ARG A 170 -12.61 -9.03 5.14
C ARG A 170 -11.61 -7.92 5.34
N ALA A 171 -11.55 -7.40 6.55
CA ALA A 171 -10.56 -6.40 6.93
C ALA A 171 -9.66 -6.91 8.06
N ALA A 172 -8.40 -6.50 8.06
CA ALA A 172 -7.45 -6.76 9.12
C ALA A 172 -6.70 -5.47 9.46
N HIS A 173 -6.51 -5.24 10.75
CA HIS A 173 -5.68 -4.14 11.21
C HIS A 173 -4.22 -4.42 10.96
N ILE A 174 -3.47 -3.42 10.50
CA ILE A 174 -2.01 -3.41 10.47
C ILE A 174 -1.48 -2.17 11.20
N PRO A 175 -0.34 -2.24 11.91
CA PRO A 175 0.30 -1.05 12.44
C PRO A 175 0.63 -0.03 11.34
N GLY A 176 0.44 1.27 11.59
CA GLY A 176 0.70 2.34 10.60
C GLY A 176 2.11 2.30 10.00
N ARG A 177 3.14 1.92 10.78
CA ARG A 177 4.51 1.71 10.28
C ARG A 177 4.62 0.67 9.15
N LEU A 178 3.67 -0.27 9.08
CA LEU A 178 3.58 -1.28 8.02
C LEU A 178 2.63 -0.85 6.88
N ASN A 179 1.90 0.26 7.04
CA ASN A 179 0.98 0.83 6.04
C ASN A 179 1.62 1.97 5.23
N CYS A 180 2.95 2.12 5.28
CA CYS A 180 3.70 3.23 4.66
C CYS A 180 3.34 3.48 3.19
N GLY A 181 3.22 2.43 2.36
CA GLY A 181 2.88 2.62 0.95
C GLY A 181 1.52 3.27 0.72
N ALA A 182 0.49 2.85 1.45
CA ALA A 182 -0.82 3.47 1.32
C ALA A 182 -0.85 4.88 1.95
N ASP A 183 -0.17 5.09 3.07
CA ASP A 183 -0.06 6.39 3.75
C ASP A 183 0.68 7.44 2.90
N MET A 184 1.80 7.09 2.26
CA MET A 184 2.48 7.98 1.32
C MET A 184 1.56 8.37 0.14
N LEU A 185 0.85 7.38 -0.41
CA LEU A 185 -0.08 7.56 -1.52
C LEU A 185 -1.30 8.40 -1.14
N SER A 186 -1.74 8.38 0.13
CA SER A 186 -2.89 9.16 0.61
C SER A 186 -2.54 10.62 0.84
N ARG A 187 -1.26 10.97 0.98
CA ARG A 187 -0.76 12.32 1.28
C ARG A 187 -0.27 13.05 0.03
N GLU A 188 1.05 13.05 -0.20
CA GLU A 188 1.75 13.81 -1.24
C GLU A 188 2.19 12.94 -2.42
N GLY A 189 1.96 11.62 -2.34
CA GLY A 189 2.37 10.67 -3.36
C GLY A 189 3.77 10.10 -3.12
N LEU A 190 4.30 9.40 -4.12
CA LEU A 190 5.62 8.76 -4.03
C LEU A 190 6.70 9.71 -4.56
N PRO A 191 7.88 9.79 -3.90
CA PRO A 191 8.99 10.58 -4.41
C PRO A 191 9.43 10.07 -5.79
N HIS A 192 9.63 10.98 -6.73
CA HIS A 192 10.01 10.63 -8.10
C HIS A 192 11.46 10.15 -8.15
N GLY A 193 11.68 8.91 -8.60
CA GLY A 193 13.02 8.40 -8.91
C GLY A 193 13.79 7.78 -7.74
N GLU A 194 13.24 7.78 -6.53
CA GLU A 194 13.84 7.11 -5.37
C GLU A 194 13.50 5.62 -5.33
N TRP A 195 13.94 4.87 -6.33
CA TRP A 195 13.70 3.43 -6.40
C TRP A 195 14.75 2.67 -5.61
N ARG A 196 14.32 1.74 -4.76
CA ARG A 196 15.18 0.77 -4.10
C ARG A 196 15.34 -0.48 -4.96
N LEU A 197 16.58 -0.94 -5.14
CA LEU A 197 16.85 -2.22 -5.78
C LEU A 197 16.51 -3.39 -4.84
N HIS A 198 16.00 -4.51 -5.36
CA HIS A 198 15.65 -5.65 -4.53
C HIS A 198 16.89 -6.19 -3.77
N PRO A 199 16.81 -6.43 -2.43
CA PRO A 199 17.96 -6.85 -1.63
C PRO A 199 18.69 -8.10 -2.14
N ASP A 200 17.96 -9.11 -2.64
CA ASP A 200 18.60 -10.30 -3.25
C ASP A 200 19.34 -9.99 -4.55
N SER A 201 18.87 -9.00 -5.32
CA SER A 201 19.59 -8.55 -6.51
C SER A 201 20.90 -7.88 -6.11
N VAL A 202 20.89 -7.09 -5.03
CA VAL A 202 22.12 -6.50 -4.50
C VAL A 202 23.05 -7.57 -3.89
N ARG A 203 22.50 -8.61 -3.26
CA ARG A 203 23.27 -9.80 -2.83
C ARG A 203 24.03 -10.44 -3.97
N SER A 204 23.34 -10.64 -5.09
CA SER A 204 23.96 -11.19 -6.30
C SER A 204 25.04 -10.26 -6.88
N ILE A 205 24.90 -8.94 -6.72
CA ILE A 205 25.92 -7.96 -7.12
C ILE A 205 27.15 -8.10 -6.21
N TRP A 206 26.97 -8.16 -4.89
CA TRP A 206 28.08 -8.30 -3.94
C TRP A 206 28.84 -9.62 -4.09
N GLU A 207 28.15 -10.71 -4.40
CA GLU A 207 28.78 -12.01 -4.68
C GLU A 207 29.70 -11.97 -5.91
N ARG A 208 29.42 -11.07 -6.88
CA ARG A 208 30.17 -10.96 -8.14
C ARG A 208 31.28 -9.93 -8.11
N PHE A 209 31.01 -8.76 -7.55
CA PHE A 209 31.91 -7.60 -7.60
C PHE A 209 32.49 -7.23 -6.23
N GLY A 210 32.13 -8.01 -5.21
CA GLY A 210 32.52 -7.80 -3.82
C GLY A 210 31.57 -6.86 -3.08
N LYS A 211 31.56 -6.96 -1.75
CA LYS A 211 30.72 -6.15 -0.88
C LYS A 211 31.17 -4.68 -0.92
N ALA A 212 30.21 -3.77 -1.04
CA ALA A 212 30.43 -2.33 -0.89
C ALA A 212 30.22 -1.92 0.57
N GLU A 213 30.91 -0.87 1.00
CA GLU A 213 30.88 -0.37 2.39
C GLU A 213 30.01 0.86 2.54
N VAL A 214 29.90 1.68 1.49
CA VAL A 214 29.17 2.94 1.48
C VAL A 214 28.20 3.00 0.30
N ASP A 215 26.96 3.40 0.57
CA ASP A 215 25.93 3.67 -0.45
C ASP A 215 25.85 5.19 -0.73
N LEU A 216 26.22 5.60 -1.94
CA LEU A 216 26.40 7.00 -2.29
C LEU A 216 25.08 7.78 -2.47
N PHE A 217 23.98 7.09 -2.78
CA PHE A 217 22.72 7.76 -3.14
C PHE A 217 21.54 7.01 -2.54
N ALA A 218 21.39 7.12 -1.22
CA ALA A 218 20.37 6.39 -0.48
C ALA A 218 19.67 7.22 0.60
N THR A 219 18.59 6.68 1.14
CA THR A 219 17.91 7.11 2.36
C THR A 219 18.02 5.98 3.38
N SER A 220 17.64 6.23 4.63
CA SER A 220 17.57 5.18 5.66
C SER A 220 16.67 4.00 5.24
N GLU A 221 15.71 4.22 4.35
CA GLU A 221 14.75 3.20 3.90
C GLU A 221 15.26 2.35 2.73
N ASN A 222 16.08 2.95 1.85
CA ASN A 222 16.54 2.28 0.63
C ASN A 222 18.02 1.87 0.65
N ALA A 223 18.80 2.31 1.65
CA ALA A 223 20.20 1.98 1.77
C ALA A 223 20.47 0.47 1.75
N HIS A 224 21.55 0.12 1.05
CA HIS A 224 22.06 -1.25 0.98
C HIS A 224 23.36 -1.45 1.76
N CYS A 225 23.98 -0.37 2.22
CA CYS A 225 25.18 -0.37 3.04
C CYS A 225 24.92 0.24 4.43
N PRO A 226 25.70 -0.10 5.48
CA PRO A 226 25.57 0.51 6.81
C PRO A 226 25.86 2.01 6.80
N LEU A 227 26.82 2.43 5.97
CA LEU A 227 27.16 3.84 5.73
C LEU A 227 26.51 4.28 4.42
N TYR A 228 25.90 5.45 4.41
CA TYR A 228 25.30 6.01 3.21
C TYR A 228 25.21 7.53 3.28
N PHE A 229 25.15 8.17 2.10
CA PHE A 229 24.84 9.58 1.94
C PHE A 229 23.37 9.76 1.57
N SER A 230 22.73 10.82 2.10
CA SER A 230 21.32 11.12 1.85
C SER A 230 21.04 12.61 1.95
N LEU A 231 20.32 13.18 0.98
CA LEU A 231 19.95 14.61 0.97
C LEU A 231 19.13 15.05 2.20
N THR A 232 18.58 14.11 2.96
CA THR A 232 17.79 14.38 4.18
C THR A 232 18.61 14.13 5.44
N HIS A 233 18.71 12.88 5.89
CA HIS A 233 19.46 12.49 7.07
C HIS A 233 20.27 11.22 6.80
N SER A 234 21.57 11.28 7.05
CA SER A 234 22.49 10.16 6.83
C SER A 234 23.67 10.20 7.81
N PRO A 235 24.33 9.05 8.05
CA PRO A 235 25.55 9.01 8.85
C PRO A 235 26.78 9.65 8.16
N MET A 236 26.77 9.79 6.83
CA MET A 236 27.93 10.31 6.07
C MET A 236 27.80 11.79 5.65
N GLY A 237 26.59 12.36 5.69
CA GLY A 237 26.29 13.73 5.23
C GLY A 237 25.24 13.80 4.12
N SER A 238 24.95 15.02 3.67
CA SER A 238 23.80 15.29 2.78
C SER A 238 24.06 14.98 1.31
N ASP A 239 25.14 15.50 0.73
CA ASP A 239 25.40 15.39 -0.71
C ASP A 239 26.74 14.69 -1.00
N ALA A 240 26.66 13.45 -1.48
CA ALA A 240 27.82 12.65 -1.85
C ALA A 240 28.67 13.28 -2.95
N LEU A 241 28.12 14.14 -3.81
CA LEU A 241 28.89 14.77 -4.89
C LEU A 241 29.81 15.89 -4.35
N THR A 242 29.45 16.50 -3.22
CA THR A 242 30.19 17.63 -2.62
C THR A 242 31.32 17.21 -1.68
N VAL A 243 31.31 15.95 -1.23
CA VAL A 243 32.28 15.41 -0.26
C VAL A 243 33.26 14.50 -0.98
N ARG A 244 34.50 14.45 -0.48
CA ARG A 244 35.53 13.52 -0.98
C ARG A 244 35.16 12.10 -0.58
N TRP A 245 35.22 11.16 -1.52
CA TRP A 245 34.91 9.78 -1.23
C TRP A 245 36.05 9.06 -0.51
N SER A 246 35.71 8.14 0.38
CA SER A 246 36.66 7.25 1.03
C SER A 246 37.20 6.23 0.03
N ASP A 247 38.47 5.84 0.21
CA ASP A 247 39.13 4.80 -0.59
C ASP A 247 38.68 3.39 -0.19
N VAL A 248 37.39 3.13 -0.41
CA VAL A 248 36.70 1.86 -0.16
C VAL A 248 35.82 1.55 -1.35
N ARG A 249 35.27 0.34 -1.42
CA ARG A 249 34.32 0.00 -2.47
C ARG A 249 32.97 0.68 -2.21
N LEU A 250 32.58 1.53 -3.15
CA LEU A 250 31.32 2.29 -3.08
C LEU A 250 30.24 1.58 -3.89
N TYR A 251 28.98 1.73 -3.47
CA TYR A 251 27.81 1.34 -4.23
C TYR A 251 26.98 2.58 -4.57
N ALA A 252 26.39 2.60 -5.76
CA ALA A 252 25.53 3.69 -6.16
C ALA A 252 24.38 3.21 -7.02
N PHE A 253 23.18 3.70 -6.73
CA PHE A 253 22.03 3.62 -7.62
C PHE A 253 21.38 5.01 -7.78
N PRO A 254 22.06 5.93 -8.49
CA PRO A 254 21.65 7.32 -8.57
C PRO A 254 20.48 7.54 -9.56
N PRO A 255 19.76 8.67 -9.44
CA PRO A 255 18.92 9.17 -10.53
C PRO A 255 19.72 9.32 -11.83
N VAL A 256 19.15 8.89 -12.96
CA VAL A 256 19.85 8.90 -14.27
C VAL A 256 20.41 10.28 -14.64
N LYS A 257 19.72 11.36 -14.24
CA LYS A 257 20.11 12.74 -14.56
C LYS A 257 21.47 13.15 -13.98
N ILE A 258 21.92 12.52 -12.90
CA ILE A 258 23.19 12.85 -12.24
C ILE A 258 24.34 11.91 -12.62
N LEU A 259 24.08 10.92 -13.50
CA LEU A 259 25.13 10.00 -13.98
C LEU A 259 26.35 10.75 -14.56
N PRO A 260 26.21 11.75 -15.45
CA PRO A 260 27.39 12.43 -16.01
C PRO A 260 28.30 13.05 -14.93
N LEU A 261 27.71 13.73 -13.95
CA LEU A 261 28.44 14.34 -12.83
C LEU A 261 29.16 13.29 -11.99
N MET A 262 28.49 12.17 -11.72
CA MET A 262 29.07 11.08 -10.96
C MET A 262 30.24 10.43 -11.70
N LEU A 263 30.15 10.22 -13.02
CA LEU A 263 31.23 9.62 -13.81
C LEU A 263 32.46 10.53 -13.85
N CYS A 264 32.28 11.85 -13.97
CA CYS A 264 33.38 12.81 -13.84
C CYS A 264 34.06 12.68 -12.47
N LYS A 265 33.28 12.62 -11.38
CA LYS A 265 33.82 12.49 -10.03
C LYS A 265 34.55 11.17 -9.80
N ILE A 266 34.08 10.05 -10.38
CA ILE A 266 34.78 8.75 -10.33
C ILE A 266 36.17 8.89 -10.96
N LYS A 267 36.27 9.55 -12.12
CA LYS A 267 37.55 9.83 -12.81
C LYS A 267 38.46 10.70 -11.94
N GLU A 268 37.96 11.84 -11.47
CA GLU A 268 38.74 12.83 -10.71
C GLU A 268 39.25 12.31 -9.36
N GLU A 269 38.48 11.47 -8.67
CA GLU A 269 38.83 10.94 -7.35
C GLU A 269 39.42 9.52 -7.38
N THR A 270 39.69 8.99 -8.58
CA THR A 270 40.20 7.61 -8.81
C THR A 270 39.43 6.56 -8.02
N ALA A 271 38.11 6.74 -7.88
CA ALA A 271 37.28 5.98 -6.96
C ALA A 271 36.85 4.63 -7.55
N THR A 272 36.67 3.63 -6.68
CA THR A 272 36.14 2.30 -7.05
C THR A 272 34.66 2.20 -6.72
N VAL A 273 33.81 2.05 -7.75
CA VAL A 273 32.35 2.09 -7.60
C VAL A 273 31.66 0.94 -8.31
N ILE A 274 30.75 0.26 -7.61
CA ILE A 274 29.72 -0.58 -8.24
C ILE A 274 28.50 0.30 -8.50
N LEU A 275 28.35 0.72 -9.75
CA LEU A 275 27.23 1.53 -10.19
C LEU A 275 26.10 0.64 -10.71
N VAL A 276 24.88 0.84 -10.24
CA VAL A 276 23.67 0.30 -10.87
C VAL A 276 23.11 1.35 -11.80
N ALA A 277 23.08 1.08 -13.10
CA ALA A 277 22.57 2.00 -14.11
C ALA A 277 21.93 1.28 -15.30
N PRO A 278 21.02 1.94 -16.04
CA PRO A 278 20.45 1.40 -17.27
C PRO A 278 21.49 1.08 -18.35
N PHE A 279 21.28 -0.01 -19.10
CA PHE A 279 22.03 -0.26 -20.33
C PHE A 279 21.37 0.44 -21.52
N TRP A 280 21.74 1.71 -21.74
CA TRP A 280 21.22 2.56 -22.81
C TRP A 280 22.36 3.12 -23.68
N PRO A 281 22.80 2.39 -24.72
CA PRO A 281 23.96 2.76 -25.55
C PRO A 281 23.86 4.13 -26.24
N ASN A 282 22.65 4.60 -26.50
CA ASN A 282 22.41 5.86 -27.22
C ASN A 282 22.43 7.10 -26.31
N GLN A 283 22.83 6.96 -25.05
CA GLN A 283 22.90 8.07 -24.10
C GLN A 283 24.30 8.71 -24.09
N PRO A 284 24.39 10.04 -23.89
CA PRO A 284 25.66 10.77 -23.98
C PRO A 284 26.70 10.34 -22.94
N TRP A 285 26.27 9.82 -21.78
CA TRP A 285 27.14 9.33 -20.71
C TRP A 285 27.60 7.87 -20.88
N PHE A 286 27.10 7.15 -21.88
CA PHE A 286 27.42 5.74 -22.07
C PHE A 286 28.90 5.48 -22.44
N PRO A 287 29.57 6.31 -23.26
CA PRO A 287 30.99 6.17 -23.52
C PRO A 287 31.84 6.29 -22.26
N ASP A 288 31.52 7.25 -21.37
CA ASP A 288 32.23 7.45 -20.11
C ASP A 288 32.13 6.22 -19.18
N LEU A 289 30.97 5.54 -19.16
CA LEU A 289 30.85 4.28 -18.44
C LEU A 289 31.82 3.23 -18.98
N SER A 290 31.91 3.14 -20.31
CA SER A 290 32.69 2.11 -20.98
C SER A 290 34.19 2.29 -20.74
N GLU A 291 34.64 3.54 -20.67
CA GLU A 291 36.03 3.90 -20.37
C GLU A 291 36.44 3.53 -18.93
N LEU A 292 35.51 3.62 -17.97
CA LEU A 292 35.77 3.35 -16.56
C LEU A 292 35.62 1.88 -16.15
N LEU A 293 35.22 0.99 -17.07
CA LEU A 293 34.94 -0.41 -16.72
C LEU A 293 36.20 -1.18 -16.32
N THR A 294 36.12 -1.88 -15.20
CA THR A 294 37.15 -2.84 -14.77
C THR A 294 36.82 -4.29 -15.13
N ALA A 295 35.55 -4.58 -15.41
CA ALA A 295 35.07 -5.88 -15.85
C ALA A 295 33.76 -5.74 -16.66
N PRO A 296 33.33 -6.77 -17.42
CA PRO A 296 32.08 -6.70 -18.17
C PRO A 296 30.88 -6.39 -17.27
N PRO A 297 29.97 -5.48 -17.69
CA PRO A 297 28.79 -5.15 -16.90
C PRO A 297 27.86 -6.36 -16.79
N TRP A 298 27.29 -6.56 -15.61
CA TRP A 298 26.40 -7.70 -15.35
C TRP A 298 24.94 -7.30 -15.41
N ARG A 299 24.17 -7.96 -16.27
CA ARG A 299 22.73 -7.76 -16.35
C ARG A 299 22.04 -8.27 -15.09
N ILE A 300 21.34 -7.37 -14.40
CA ILE A 300 20.59 -7.74 -13.20
C ILE A 300 19.34 -8.53 -13.64
N PRO A 301 19.09 -9.74 -13.09
CA PRO A 301 17.92 -10.54 -13.43
C PRO A 301 16.63 -9.78 -13.22
N LEU A 302 15.75 -9.83 -14.22
CA LEU A 302 14.44 -9.18 -14.15
C LEU A 302 13.54 -9.94 -13.18
N ARG A 303 12.89 -9.18 -12.30
CA ARG A 303 11.89 -9.66 -11.35
C ARG A 303 10.79 -8.60 -11.19
N ARG A 304 9.59 -9.02 -10.76
CA ARG A 304 8.44 -8.11 -10.60
C ARG A 304 8.69 -7.04 -9.54
N ASP A 305 9.42 -7.40 -8.50
CA ASP A 305 9.79 -6.60 -7.34
C ASP A 305 11.21 -6.02 -7.46
N LEU A 306 11.78 -5.96 -8.67
CA LEU A 306 13.16 -5.49 -8.89
C LEU A 306 13.40 -4.11 -8.29
N LEU A 307 12.45 -3.21 -8.52
CA LEU A 307 12.47 -1.84 -8.08
C LEU A 307 11.24 -1.61 -7.22
N SER A 308 11.46 -1.08 -6.02
CA SER A 308 10.37 -0.84 -5.08
C SER A 308 10.53 0.47 -4.30
N GLN A 309 9.41 0.95 -3.78
CA GLN A 309 9.30 2.10 -2.89
C GLN A 309 8.48 1.74 -1.65
N ALA A 310 8.49 2.63 -0.66
CA ALA A 310 7.76 2.49 0.59
C ALA A 310 8.05 1.12 1.25
N ASN A 311 9.32 0.89 1.56
CA ASN A 311 9.80 -0.36 2.18
C ASN A 311 9.40 -1.65 1.45
N GLY A 312 9.41 -1.63 0.11
CA GLY A 312 9.11 -2.82 -0.68
C GLY A 312 7.62 -3.09 -0.87
N THR A 313 6.74 -2.16 -0.49
CA THR A 313 5.29 -2.36 -0.63
C THR A 313 4.78 -1.97 -2.02
N ILE A 314 5.45 -1.04 -2.71
CA ILE A 314 5.05 -0.55 -4.03
C ILE A 314 6.12 -0.92 -5.04
N PHE A 315 5.72 -1.53 -6.16
CA PHE A 315 6.62 -1.98 -7.21
C PHE A 315 6.61 -1.01 -8.37
N HIS A 316 7.76 -0.86 -9.03
CA HIS A 316 7.83 -0.14 -10.28
C HIS A 316 6.93 -0.84 -11.32
N PRO A 317 6.12 -0.11 -12.11
CA PRO A 317 5.18 -0.72 -13.06
C PRO A 317 5.87 -1.45 -14.22
N SER A 318 7.02 -0.94 -14.65
CA SER A 318 7.76 -1.46 -15.81
C SER A 318 9.29 -1.53 -15.59
N PRO A 319 9.79 -2.35 -14.64
CA PRO A 319 11.23 -2.43 -14.33
C PRO A 319 12.07 -2.90 -15.53
N GLN A 320 11.48 -3.63 -16.47
CA GLN A 320 12.11 -4.09 -17.70
C GLN A 320 12.62 -2.96 -18.60
N LEU A 321 11.99 -1.78 -18.56
CA LEU A 321 12.39 -0.64 -19.39
C LEU A 321 13.77 -0.09 -18.99
N TRP A 322 14.15 -0.26 -17.72
CA TRP A 322 15.43 0.21 -17.20
C TRP A 322 16.59 -0.65 -17.68
N ARG A 323 16.36 -1.94 -18.02
CA ARG A 323 17.44 -2.87 -18.42
C ARG A 323 18.68 -2.74 -17.51
N LEU A 324 18.47 -2.77 -16.20
CA LEU A 324 19.52 -2.45 -15.22
C LEU A 324 20.69 -3.42 -15.30
N HIS A 325 21.90 -2.86 -15.23
CA HIS A 325 23.14 -3.59 -15.09
C HIS A 325 23.91 -3.06 -13.88
N ALA A 326 24.73 -3.92 -13.30
CA ALA A 326 25.79 -3.53 -12.39
C ALA A 326 27.08 -3.31 -13.20
N TRP A 327 27.66 -2.13 -13.04
CA TRP A 327 28.84 -1.63 -13.73
C TRP A 327 29.96 -1.48 -12.69
N PRO A 328 30.98 -2.35 -12.71
CA PRO A 328 32.16 -2.18 -11.87
C PRO A 328 33.07 -1.13 -12.51
N LEU A 329 33.19 0.04 -11.88
CA LEU A 329 33.89 1.20 -12.39
C LEU A 329 35.11 1.57 -11.52
N GLN A 330 36.15 2.07 -12.14
CA GLN A 330 37.33 2.63 -11.47
C GLN A 330 37.87 3.83 -12.24
N GLY A 331 38.12 4.94 -11.55
CA GLY A 331 38.87 6.07 -12.12
C GLY A 331 40.37 5.79 -12.11
N PHE A 332 41.06 6.21 -13.18
CA PHE A 332 42.50 5.99 -13.39
C PHE A 332 43.28 7.31 -13.46
#